data_AF-A0A4W5R666-F1
#
_entry.id   AF-A0A4W5R666-F1
#
_cell.length_a   1.000
_cell.length_b   1.000
_cell.length_c   1.000
_cell.angle_alpha   90.00
_cell.angle_beta   90.00
_cell.angle_gamma   90.00
#
_symmetry.space_group_name_H-M   'P 1'
#
loop_
_entity.id
_entity.type
_entity.pdbx_description
1 polymer ?
#
loop_
_entity_poly.entity_id
_entity_poly.type
_entity_poly.pdbx_seq_one_letter_code
_entity_poly.pdbx_strand_id
1 'polypeptide(L)'
;MATISGHSAGAEVTGHSRVPEQQVKGILSELLQRENRVLHFWTLKKRRLDQCQQYLLFQSHTQQALDWLQQSGEHYLSTHTSPGATSAETQDLLAQHREFCISAKHTQEKVHLLIQLAESMLGKGHSHRVELRRCVSTVDKRYREFSMRMGQYRNTLETALGGCTQDNKDLELELIPNSLSDSDPEVNLNDPNHEVSDEKRRTARKKEYIMSELLQTERVYVKDLQECIDTYLWEMTSGSEEIPTRIANKDDVVFGNIQDIYEFHNSIFLKELENYEQLPEDVGHCFVTWADKFHMYVTYCRNKPDSSLLIQQHGAGFFQVTHSPFPFFFLSFFLSFFLSFFLSFFLSFFL
;
A
#
# COMPACT_ATOMS: atom_id res chain seq x y z
N MET A 1 62.51 62.59 -1.41
CA MET A 1 61.56 61.90 -2.32
C MET A 1 61.59 60.43 -1.95
N ALA A 2 60.68 59.98 -1.08
CA ALA A 2 59.37 59.41 -1.43
C ALA A 2 59.56 58.12 -2.27
N THR A 3 59.36 56.93 -1.68
CA THR A 3 58.20 56.01 -1.86
C THR A 3 58.68 54.76 -2.62
N ILE A 4 58.31 53.48 -2.38
CA ILE A 4 57.23 52.82 -1.64
C ILE A 4 57.66 51.37 -1.31
N SER A 5 57.17 50.91 -0.16
CA SER A 5 57.17 49.55 0.39
C SER A 5 56.16 48.64 -0.33
N GLY A 6 56.44 47.34 -0.43
CA GLY A 6 55.47 46.35 -0.92
C GLY A 6 55.75 44.95 -0.38
N HIS A 7 55.42 44.72 0.89
CA HIS A 7 55.18 43.39 1.48
C HIS A 7 53.82 42.85 1.05
N SER A 8 53.73 41.54 0.80
CA SER A 8 52.61 40.62 1.15
C SER A 8 53.02 39.23 0.64
N ALA A 9 53.45 38.24 1.43
CA ALA A 9 52.87 37.62 2.63
C ALA A 9 51.42 37.14 2.42
N GLY A 10 51.21 35.82 2.48
CA GLY A 10 49.87 35.24 2.69
C GLY A 10 49.44 34.14 1.74
N ALA A 11 50.26 33.10 1.53
CA ALA A 11 49.69 31.77 1.30
C ALA A 11 49.17 31.24 2.65
N GLU A 12 48.12 30.41 2.61
CA GLU A 12 47.47 29.69 3.73
C GLU A 12 46.33 30.40 4.48
N VAL A 13 45.12 30.37 3.88
CA VAL A 13 43.86 30.22 4.64
C VAL A 13 42.89 29.33 3.85
N THR A 14 43.10 28.01 3.87
CA THR A 14 42.11 27.02 3.36
C THR A 14 42.02 25.74 4.21
N GLY A 15 42.57 25.74 5.43
CA GLY A 15 42.60 24.54 6.29
C GLY A 15 41.42 24.39 7.26
N HIS A 16 40.75 25.47 7.66
CA HIS A 16 39.82 25.43 8.80
C HIS A 16 38.33 25.14 8.46
N SER A 17 37.92 25.26 7.20
CA SER A 17 36.50 25.09 6.82
C SER A 17 36.11 23.63 6.48
N ARG A 18 37.06 22.79 6.09
CA ARG A 18 36.81 21.39 5.67
C ARG A 18 36.60 20.43 6.84
N VAL A 19 37.19 20.71 8.01
CA VAL A 19 37.09 19.84 9.19
C VAL A 19 35.67 19.83 9.79
N PRO A 20 34.98 20.99 9.96
CA PRO A 20 33.58 21.01 10.35
C PRO A 20 32.67 20.30 9.33
N GLU A 21 32.93 20.49 8.03
CA GLU A 21 32.13 19.87 6.98
C GLU A 21 32.24 18.33 6.98
N GLN A 22 33.45 17.80 7.16
CA GLN A 22 33.69 16.36 7.28
C GLN A 22 33.07 15.78 8.56
N GLN A 23 33.15 16.50 9.68
CA GLN A 23 32.51 16.10 10.93
C GLN A 23 30.98 16.07 10.80
N VAL A 24 30.39 17.10 10.17
CA VAL A 24 28.95 17.15 9.89
C VAL A 24 28.52 15.99 8.98
N LYS A 25 29.29 15.68 7.93
CA LYS A 25 29.03 14.51 7.07
C LYS A 25 29.08 13.18 7.84
N GLY A 26 30.05 13.02 8.74
CA GLY A 26 30.16 11.85 9.61
C GLY A 26 28.95 11.69 10.54
N ILE A 27 28.53 12.78 11.19
CA ILE A 27 27.35 12.79 12.08
C ILE A 27 26.08 12.48 11.28
N LEU A 28 25.91 13.07 10.09
CA LEU A 28 24.76 12.81 9.23
C LEU A 28 24.68 11.34 8.81
N SER A 29 25.82 10.73 8.44
CA SER A 29 25.88 9.30 8.10
C SER A 29 25.50 8.42 9.30
N GLU A 30 25.95 8.76 10.50
CA GLU A 30 25.62 8.01 11.71
C GLU A 30 24.13 8.15 12.08
N LEU A 31 23.55 9.35 11.94
CA LEU A 31 22.13 9.59 12.16
C LEU A 31 21.27 8.79 11.18
N LEU A 32 21.60 8.82 9.88
CA LEU A 32 20.92 8.02 8.86
C LEU A 32 21.01 6.52 9.14
N GLN A 33 22.16 6.03 9.60
CA GLN A 33 22.30 4.62 9.96
C GLN A 33 21.43 4.24 11.17
N ARG A 34 21.35 5.12 12.18
CA ARG A 34 20.47 4.90 13.34
C ARG A 34 19.00 4.93 12.95
N GLU A 35 18.60 5.89 12.11
CA GLU A 35 17.24 5.98 11.57
C GLU A 35 16.85 4.71 10.82
N ASN A 36 17.69 4.24 9.89
CA ASN A 36 17.46 3.01 9.14
C ASN A 36 17.32 1.78 10.05
N ARG A 37 18.13 1.68 11.12
CA ARG A 37 17.98 0.61 12.12
C ARG A 37 16.64 0.69 12.83
N VAL A 38 16.21 1.88 13.26
CA VAL A 38 14.92 2.07 13.91
C VAL A 38 13.77 1.69 12.96
N LEU A 39 13.82 2.13 11.70
CA LEU A 39 12.83 1.79 10.67
C LEU A 39 12.78 0.28 10.40
N HIS A 40 13.92 -0.39 10.32
CA HIS A 40 13.99 -1.84 10.15
C HIS A 40 13.34 -2.59 11.33
N PHE A 41 13.72 -2.25 12.57
CA PHE A 41 13.13 -2.86 13.76
C PHE A 41 11.64 -2.56 13.89
N TRP A 42 11.22 -1.33 13.59
CA TRP A 42 9.82 -0.94 13.56
C TRP A 42 9.03 -1.78 12.55
N THR A 43 9.55 -1.94 11.32
CA THR A 43 8.88 -2.72 10.27
C THR A 43 8.74 -4.19 10.65
N LEU A 44 9.78 -4.79 11.24
CA LEU A 44 9.72 -6.17 11.72
C LEU A 44 8.71 -6.33 12.88
N LYS A 45 8.72 -5.40 13.84
CA LYS A 45 7.79 -5.41 14.97
C LYS A 45 6.35 -5.20 14.53
N LYS A 46 6.12 -4.24 13.62
CA LYS A 46 4.80 -3.98 13.02
C LYS A 46 4.28 -5.22 12.31
N ARG A 47 5.09 -5.83 11.43
CA ARG A 47 4.73 -7.08 10.74
C ARG A 47 4.32 -8.18 11.72
N ARG A 48 5.07 -8.36 12.82
CA ARG A 48 4.76 -9.37 13.84
C ARG A 48 3.43 -9.06 14.55
N LEU A 49 3.19 -7.81 14.91
CA LEU A 49 1.94 -7.39 15.55
C LEU A 49 0.74 -7.56 14.62
N ASP A 50 0.88 -7.20 13.34
CA ASP A 50 -0.17 -7.38 12.33
C ASP A 50 -0.52 -8.88 12.17
N GLN A 51 0.50 -9.75 12.16
CA GLN A 51 0.28 -11.20 12.17
C GLN A 51 -0.43 -11.67 13.45
N CYS A 52 -0.03 -11.21 14.64
CA CYS A 52 -0.73 -11.55 15.88
C CYS A 52 -2.21 -11.11 15.83
N GLN A 53 -2.48 -9.91 15.34
CA GLN A 53 -3.85 -9.39 15.20
C GLN A 53 -4.68 -10.23 14.23
N GLN A 54 -4.14 -10.59 13.08
CA GLN A 54 -4.81 -11.47 12.11
C GLN A 54 -5.15 -12.83 12.72
N TYR A 55 -4.21 -13.41 13.48
CA TYR A 55 -4.45 -14.68 14.18
C TYR A 55 -5.56 -14.56 15.24
N LEU A 56 -5.58 -13.49 16.04
CA LEU A 56 -6.63 -13.29 17.05
C LEU A 56 -8.01 -13.12 16.42
N LEU A 57 -8.12 -12.40 15.29
CA LEU A 57 -9.36 -12.28 14.52
C LEU A 57 -9.81 -13.65 13.99
N PHE A 58 -8.88 -14.40 13.40
CA PHE A 58 -9.14 -15.76 12.92
C PHE A 58 -9.63 -16.69 14.04
N GLN A 59 -8.98 -16.64 15.21
CA GLN A 59 -9.36 -17.42 16.37
C GLN A 59 -10.77 -17.07 16.86
N SER A 60 -11.12 -15.78 16.90
CA SER A 60 -12.47 -15.31 17.26
C SER A 60 -13.53 -15.88 16.31
N HIS A 61 -13.30 -15.83 15.00
CA HIS A 61 -14.22 -16.39 14.00
C HIS A 61 -14.33 -17.91 14.09
N THR A 62 -13.22 -18.60 14.37
CA THR A 62 -13.22 -20.06 14.60
C THR A 62 -14.05 -20.40 15.84
N GLN A 63 -13.88 -19.64 16.93
CA GLN A 63 -14.66 -19.84 18.15
C GLN A 63 -16.15 -19.62 17.91
N GLN A 64 -16.53 -18.59 17.15
CA GLN A 64 -17.93 -18.34 16.80
C GLN A 64 -18.57 -19.52 16.06
N ALA A 65 -17.86 -20.14 15.11
CA ALA A 65 -18.36 -21.31 14.39
C ALA A 65 -18.51 -22.53 15.32
N LEU A 66 -17.52 -22.75 16.21
CA LEU A 66 -17.57 -23.83 17.20
C LEU A 66 -18.69 -23.63 18.23
N ASP A 67 -18.90 -22.40 18.70
CA ASP A 67 -19.97 -22.06 19.64
C ASP A 67 -21.34 -22.30 19.02
N TRP A 68 -21.54 -21.94 17.74
CA TRP A 68 -22.79 -22.25 17.04
C TRP A 68 -23.01 -23.76 16.92
N LEU A 69 -21.98 -24.52 16.54
CA LEU A 69 -22.06 -25.98 16.48
C LEU A 69 -22.46 -26.56 17.84
N GLN A 70 -21.88 -26.06 18.93
CA GLN A 70 -22.16 -26.54 20.27
C GLN A 70 -23.54 -26.13 20.80
N GLN A 71 -23.95 -24.88 20.58
CA GLN A 71 -25.17 -24.32 21.19
C GLN A 71 -26.42 -24.59 20.36
N SER A 72 -26.32 -24.53 19.04
CA SER A 72 -27.45 -24.74 18.13
C SER A 72 -27.40 -26.13 17.51
N GLY A 73 -26.25 -26.54 16.98
CA GLY A 73 -26.09 -27.84 16.29
C GLY A 73 -26.30 -29.04 17.21
N GLU A 74 -25.54 -29.13 18.30
CA GLU A 74 -25.67 -30.22 19.28
C GLU A 74 -27.03 -30.20 19.97
N HIS A 75 -27.55 -29.01 20.31
CA HIS A 75 -28.88 -28.89 20.91
C HIS A 75 -29.96 -29.45 19.99
N TYR A 76 -29.92 -29.10 18.69
CA TYR A 76 -30.86 -29.64 17.70
C TYR A 76 -30.78 -31.17 17.63
N LEU A 77 -29.57 -31.72 17.48
CA LEU A 77 -29.36 -33.17 17.39
C LEU A 77 -29.72 -33.91 18.70
N SER A 78 -29.60 -33.27 19.86
CA SER A 78 -29.97 -33.86 21.15
C SER A 78 -31.49 -33.95 21.36
N THR A 79 -32.25 -33.07 20.72
CA THR A 79 -33.71 -33.01 20.82
C THR A 79 -34.40 -33.78 19.70
N HIS A 80 -33.69 -34.06 18.61
CA HIS A 80 -34.22 -34.68 17.39
C HIS A 80 -33.56 -36.05 17.14
N THR A 81 -33.94 -37.05 17.94
CA THR A 81 -33.30 -38.38 17.93
C THR A 81 -34.13 -39.50 17.32
N SER A 82 -35.44 -39.31 17.14
CA SER A 82 -36.36 -40.35 16.65
C SER A 82 -37.36 -39.80 15.65
N PRO A 83 -37.87 -40.64 14.72
CA PRO A 83 -39.01 -40.27 13.89
C PRO A 83 -40.28 -40.14 14.75
N GLY A 84 -41.24 -39.35 14.29
CA GLY A 84 -42.52 -39.16 14.97
C GLY A 84 -43.33 -40.45 15.02
N ALA A 85 -44.33 -40.53 15.93
CA ALA A 85 -45.18 -41.71 16.07
C ALA A 85 -46.16 -41.86 14.88
N THR A 86 -46.44 -40.75 14.19
CA THR A 86 -47.30 -40.73 13.00
C THR A 86 -46.55 -40.25 11.75
N SER A 87 -47.08 -40.60 10.58
CA SER A 87 -46.57 -40.10 9.29
C SER A 87 -46.62 -38.58 9.22
N ALA A 88 -47.69 -37.95 9.73
CA ALA A 88 -47.82 -36.50 9.79
C ALA A 88 -46.73 -35.85 10.67
N GLU A 89 -46.50 -36.36 11.88
CA GLU A 89 -45.43 -35.87 12.77
C GLU A 89 -44.04 -36.02 12.13
N THR A 90 -43.78 -37.13 11.45
CA THR A 90 -42.51 -37.36 10.76
C THR A 90 -42.32 -36.37 9.61
N GLN A 91 -43.40 -36.01 8.90
CA GLN A 91 -43.36 -35.01 7.84
C GLN A 91 -43.11 -33.60 8.38
N ASP A 92 -43.68 -33.25 9.53
CA ASP A 92 -43.42 -31.98 10.22
C ASP A 92 -41.97 -31.87 10.72
N LEU A 93 -41.42 -32.96 11.29
CA LEU A 93 -40.01 -33.03 11.69
C LEU A 93 -39.06 -32.88 10.49
N LEU A 94 -39.43 -33.43 9.32
CA LEU A 94 -38.67 -33.26 8.09
C LEU A 94 -38.71 -31.82 7.57
N ALA A 95 -39.84 -31.12 7.73
CA ALA A 95 -39.92 -29.69 7.42
C ALA A 95 -39.04 -28.85 8.35
N GLN A 96 -39.06 -29.11 9.66
CA GLN A 96 -38.18 -28.46 10.64
C GLN A 96 -36.70 -28.74 10.36
N HIS A 97 -36.36 -29.96 9.95
CA HIS A 97 -35.01 -30.32 9.52
C HIS A 97 -34.54 -29.48 8.33
N ARG A 98 -35.37 -29.35 7.29
CA ARG A 98 -35.07 -28.53 6.11
C ARG A 98 -34.86 -27.06 6.47
N GLU A 99 -35.66 -26.52 7.38
CA GLU A 99 -35.49 -25.15 7.85
C GLU A 99 -34.17 -24.98 8.62
N PHE A 100 -33.85 -25.90 9.53
CA PHE A 100 -32.59 -25.87 10.27
C PHE A 100 -31.36 -26.01 9.36
N CYS A 101 -31.47 -26.76 8.25
CA CYS A 101 -30.41 -26.89 7.26
C CYS A 101 -30.00 -25.54 6.65
N ILE A 102 -30.90 -24.57 6.56
CA ILE A 102 -30.56 -23.22 6.04
C ILE A 102 -29.51 -22.57 6.95
N SER A 103 -29.71 -22.65 8.28
CA SER A 103 -28.76 -22.14 9.27
C SER A 103 -27.44 -22.93 9.25
N ALA A 104 -27.52 -24.26 9.11
CA ALA A 104 -26.36 -25.12 8.99
C ALA A 104 -25.51 -24.84 7.75
N LYS A 105 -26.12 -24.52 6.60
CA LYS A 105 -25.44 -24.11 5.37
C LYS A 105 -24.68 -22.79 5.55
N HIS A 106 -25.27 -21.82 6.27
CA HIS A 106 -24.55 -20.57 6.56
C HIS A 106 -23.30 -20.81 7.42
N THR A 107 -23.36 -21.72 8.40
CA THR A 107 -22.17 -22.12 9.16
C THR A 107 -21.17 -22.89 8.29
N GLN A 108 -21.63 -23.71 7.32
CA GLN A 108 -20.77 -24.38 6.35
C GLN A 108 -19.88 -23.41 5.59
N GLU A 109 -20.50 -22.35 5.04
CA GLU A 109 -19.81 -21.30 4.30
C GLU A 109 -18.76 -20.60 5.18
N LYS A 110 -19.10 -20.31 6.44
CA LYS A 110 -18.13 -19.76 7.41
C LYS A 110 -16.95 -20.69 7.63
N VAL A 111 -17.19 -21.99 7.78
CA VAL A 111 -16.11 -22.99 7.95
C VAL A 111 -15.24 -23.04 6.70
N HIS A 112 -15.81 -23.06 5.49
CA HIS A 112 -15.04 -22.98 4.24
C HIS A 112 -14.17 -21.73 4.14
N LEU A 113 -14.73 -20.55 4.46
CA LEU A 113 -13.99 -19.30 4.44
C LEU A 113 -12.85 -19.28 5.47
N LEU A 114 -13.06 -19.86 6.65
CA LEU A 114 -12.00 -20.02 7.66
C LEU A 114 -10.85 -20.87 7.12
N ILE A 115 -11.16 -21.97 6.43
CA ILE A 115 -10.13 -22.85 5.87
C ILE A 115 -9.32 -22.11 4.79
N GLN A 116 -9.99 -21.44 3.85
CA GLN A 116 -9.34 -20.64 2.81
C GLN A 116 -8.47 -19.52 3.39
N LEU A 117 -8.96 -18.84 4.44
CA LEU A 117 -8.21 -17.79 5.11
C LEU A 117 -6.94 -18.35 5.78
N ALA A 118 -7.05 -19.49 6.46
CA ALA A 118 -5.91 -20.13 7.08
C ALA A 118 -4.85 -20.59 6.05
N GLU A 119 -5.28 -21.17 4.92
CA GLU A 119 -4.38 -21.52 3.81
C GLU A 119 -3.64 -20.30 3.27
N SER A 120 -4.36 -19.18 3.04
CA SER A 120 -3.76 -17.92 2.62
C SER A 120 -2.74 -17.38 3.62
N MET A 121 -3.03 -17.46 4.92
CA MET A 121 -2.10 -17.08 5.98
C MET A 121 -0.87 -18.00 6.01
N LEU A 122 -1.05 -19.31 5.86
CA LEU A 122 0.02 -20.29 5.86
C LEU A 122 0.95 -20.15 4.65
N GLY A 123 0.42 -19.84 3.46
CA GLY A 123 1.19 -19.56 2.25
C GLY A 123 2.00 -18.26 2.36
N LYS A 124 1.53 -17.27 3.12
CA LYS A 124 2.27 -16.03 3.40
C LYS A 124 3.35 -16.16 4.48
N GLY A 125 3.61 -17.37 5.00
CA GLY A 125 4.62 -17.59 6.03
C GLY A 125 4.28 -16.95 7.38
N HIS A 126 3.00 -17.00 7.79
CA HIS A 126 2.55 -16.49 9.09
C HIS A 126 3.30 -17.13 10.28
N SER A 127 3.53 -16.40 11.37
CA SER A 127 4.23 -16.94 12.55
C SER A 127 3.45 -18.02 13.32
N HIS A 128 2.13 -17.97 13.33
CA HIS A 128 1.22 -18.86 14.08
C HIS A 128 0.80 -20.12 13.30
N ARG A 129 1.72 -20.76 12.58
CA ARG A 129 1.36 -21.85 11.63
C ARG A 129 0.72 -23.05 12.31
N VAL A 130 1.24 -23.44 13.47
CA VAL A 130 0.80 -24.62 14.22
C VAL A 130 -0.62 -24.41 14.74
N GLU A 131 -0.87 -23.22 15.28
CA GLU A 131 -2.17 -22.85 15.82
C GLU A 131 -3.23 -22.75 14.74
N LEU A 132 -2.91 -22.14 13.58
CA LEU A 132 -3.82 -22.05 12.44
C LEU A 132 -4.26 -23.44 11.96
N ARG A 133 -3.31 -24.37 11.77
CA ARG A 133 -3.62 -25.75 11.36
C ARG A 133 -4.50 -26.46 12.39
N ARG A 134 -4.18 -26.31 13.68
CA ARG A 134 -4.97 -26.91 14.78
C ARG A 134 -6.41 -26.39 14.79
N CYS A 135 -6.60 -25.08 14.68
CA CYS A 135 -7.91 -24.45 14.65
C CYS A 135 -8.75 -24.93 13.46
N VAL A 136 -8.17 -24.93 12.25
CA VAL A 136 -8.82 -25.45 11.03
C VAL A 136 -9.22 -26.91 11.20
N SER A 137 -8.27 -27.77 11.60
CA SER A 137 -8.54 -29.20 11.78
C SER A 137 -9.67 -29.44 12.79
N THR A 138 -9.71 -28.64 13.87
CA THR A 138 -10.75 -28.75 14.91
C THR A 138 -12.12 -28.37 14.37
N VAL A 139 -12.26 -27.20 13.72
CA VAL A 139 -13.56 -26.73 13.22
C VAL A 139 -14.08 -27.59 12.07
N ASP A 140 -13.19 -28.01 11.16
CA ASP A 140 -13.52 -28.90 10.05
C ASP A 140 -14.02 -30.26 10.55
N LYS A 141 -13.27 -30.90 11.45
CA LYS A 141 -13.67 -32.18 12.05
C LYS A 141 -15.02 -32.07 12.75
N ARG A 142 -15.23 -31.03 13.58
CA ARG A 142 -16.50 -30.84 14.29
C ARG A 142 -17.67 -30.61 13.35
N TYR A 143 -17.48 -29.85 12.27
CA TYR A 143 -18.53 -29.65 11.28
C TYR A 143 -18.85 -30.95 10.52
N ARG A 144 -17.85 -31.73 10.12
CA ARG A 144 -18.07 -33.05 9.46
C ARG A 144 -18.84 -34.01 10.36
N GLU A 145 -18.47 -34.11 11.64
CA GLU A 145 -19.19 -34.94 12.63
C GLU A 145 -20.65 -34.50 12.81
N PHE A 146 -20.89 -33.20 12.85
CA PHE A 146 -22.25 -32.64 12.89
C PHE A 146 -23.04 -32.95 11.62
N SER A 147 -22.47 -32.70 10.44
CA SER A 147 -23.12 -32.93 9.13
C SER A 147 -23.49 -34.40 8.94
N MET A 148 -22.58 -35.32 9.31
CA MET A 148 -22.85 -36.76 9.27
C MET A 148 -24.07 -37.14 10.12
N ARG A 149 -24.16 -36.64 11.36
CA ARG A 149 -25.30 -36.92 12.24
C ARG A 149 -26.60 -36.29 11.76
N MET A 150 -26.53 -35.08 11.21
CA MET A 150 -27.67 -34.44 10.54
C MET A 150 -28.18 -35.29 9.37
N GLY A 151 -27.28 -35.87 8.59
CA GLY A 151 -27.62 -36.79 7.50
C GLY A 151 -28.24 -38.10 8.00
N GLN A 152 -27.71 -38.69 9.08
CA GLN A 152 -28.28 -39.90 9.71
C GLN A 152 -29.70 -39.65 10.23
N TYR A 153 -29.93 -38.51 10.89
CA TYR A 153 -31.26 -38.15 11.37
C TYR A 153 -32.25 -37.97 10.21
N ARG A 154 -31.86 -37.23 9.16
CA ARG A 154 -32.66 -37.09 7.93
C ARG A 154 -33.04 -38.45 7.33
N ASN A 155 -32.07 -39.34 7.16
CA ASN A 155 -32.31 -40.67 6.60
C ASN A 155 -33.30 -41.48 7.46
N THR A 156 -33.27 -41.30 8.79
CA THR A 156 -34.22 -41.94 9.71
C THR A 156 -35.65 -41.44 9.47
N LEU A 157 -35.84 -40.13 9.28
CA LEU A 157 -37.14 -39.54 8.95
C LEU A 157 -37.65 -40.02 7.58
N GLU A 158 -36.78 -40.01 6.56
CA GLU A 158 -37.14 -40.44 5.20
C GLU A 158 -37.51 -41.93 5.14
N THR A 159 -36.79 -42.78 5.86
CA THR A 159 -37.08 -44.22 5.95
C THR A 159 -38.44 -44.47 6.61
N ALA A 160 -38.79 -43.71 7.65
CA ALA A 160 -40.09 -43.80 8.30
C ALA A 160 -41.26 -43.38 7.38
N LEU A 161 -41.00 -42.55 6.37
CA LEU A 161 -41.97 -42.15 5.34
C LEU A 161 -41.97 -43.04 4.09
N GLY A 162 -41.13 -44.08 4.04
CA GLY A 162 -40.99 -44.96 2.89
C GLY A 162 -40.19 -44.37 1.71
N GLY A 163 -39.37 -43.35 1.95
CA GLY A 163 -38.50 -42.72 0.94
C GLY A 163 -37.26 -43.56 0.59
N CYS A 164 -36.83 -43.49 -0.67
CA CYS A 164 -35.55 -44.06 -1.15
C CYS A 164 -34.43 -43.01 -1.04
N THR A 165 -33.28 -43.40 -0.48
CA THR A 165 -32.13 -42.54 -0.21
C THR A 165 -31.31 -42.27 -1.48
N GLN A 166 -31.56 -41.17 -2.18
CA GLN A 166 -30.62 -40.63 -3.16
C GLN A 166 -30.55 -39.10 -3.05
N ASP A 167 -29.31 -38.60 -2.96
CA ASP A 167 -28.88 -37.22 -2.70
C ASP A 167 -28.91 -36.72 -1.24
N ASN A 168 -27.72 -36.67 -0.62
CA ASN A 168 -27.44 -35.95 0.62
C ASN A 168 -26.22 -35.02 0.45
N LYS A 169 -26.08 -34.40 -0.73
CA LYS A 169 -24.93 -33.53 -1.06
C LYS A 169 -25.04 -32.13 -0.46
N ASP A 170 -26.22 -31.76 0.03
CA ASP A 170 -26.56 -30.39 0.42
C ASP A 170 -25.82 -29.86 1.67
N LEU A 171 -25.29 -30.76 2.51
CA LEU A 171 -24.53 -30.44 3.72
C LEU A 171 -23.13 -31.08 3.69
N GLU A 172 -22.77 -31.71 2.58
CA GLU A 172 -21.47 -32.34 2.42
C GLU A 172 -20.43 -31.24 2.17
N LEU A 173 -19.44 -31.12 3.05
CA LEU A 173 -18.25 -30.34 2.74
C LEU A 173 -17.54 -31.08 1.60
N GLU A 174 -17.42 -30.45 0.42
CA GLU A 174 -16.61 -31.00 -0.67
C GLU A 174 -15.24 -31.39 -0.09
N LEU A 175 -14.73 -32.57 -0.47
CA LEU A 175 -13.45 -33.09 -0.01
C LEU A 175 -12.36 -32.02 -0.23
N ILE A 176 -12.02 -31.31 0.85
CA ILE A 176 -10.79 -30.55 0.92
C ILE A 176 -9.70 -31.60 0.82
N PRO A 177 -8.79 -31.54 -0.17
CA PRO A 177 -7.66 -32.44 -0.20
C PRO A 177 -7.03 -32.47 1.19
N ASN A 178 -6.62 -33.64 1.67
CA ASN A 178 -5.95 -33.87 2.96
C ASN A 178 -4.61 -33.10 3.13
N SER A 179 -4.42 -31.96 2.48
CA SER A 179 -3.26 -31.07 2.50
C SER A 179 -2.88 -30.54 3.89
N LEU A 180 -3.71 -30.77 4.91
CA LEU A 180 -3.45 -30.40 6.30
C LEU A 180 -3.21 -31.61 7.24
N SER A 181 -3.26 -32.84 6.72
CA SER A 181 -2.95 -34.05 7.48
C SER A 181 -1.46 -34.13 7.82
N ASP A 182 -1.19 -34.66 9.01
CA ASP A 182 0.06 -34.77 9.77
C ASP A 182 1.14 -35.67 9.14
N SER A 183 1.38 -35.50 7.86
CA SER A 183 2.60 -35.98 7.23
C SER A 183 3.44 -34.75 6.98
N ASP A 184 4.59 -34.68 7.65
CA ASP A 184 5.71 -33.90 7.14
C ASP A 184 5.70 -34.07 5.61
N PRO A 185 5.72 -32.99 4.81
CA PRO A 185 6.13 -33.16 3.44
C PRO A 185 7.63 -33.47 3.51
N GLU A 186 7.96 -34.75 3.67
CA GLU A 186 9.07 -35.31 2.93
C GLU A 186 8.87 -34.87 1.48
N VAL A 187 9.63 -33.83 1.12
CA VAL A 187 10.06 -33.50 -0.22
C VAL A 187 8.92 -33.55 -1.26
N ASN A 188 7.92 -32.67 -1.14
CA ASN A 188 7.20 -32.29 -2.35
C ASN A 188 7.98 -31.17 -3.01
N LEU A 189 8.68 -31.54 -4.09
CA LEU A 189 9.35 -30.67 -5.05
C LEU A 189 8.32 -29.78 -5.75
N ASN A 190 7.63 -28.91 -5.02
CA ASN A 190 7.13 -27.69 -5.62
C ASN A 190 8.36 -26.81 -5.78
N ASP A 191 8.77 -26.66 -7.04
CA ASP A 191 9.91 -25.85 -7.44
C ASP A 191 9.87 -24.51 -6.66
N PRO A 192 10.90 -24.19 -5.85
CA PRO A 192 11.02 -22.91 -5.16
C PRO A 192 10.84 -21.72 -6.12
N ASN A 193 11.00 -21.92 -7.42
CA ASN A 193 10.68 -20.92 -8.44
C ASN A 193 9.21 -20.51 -8.51
N HIS A 194 8.22 -21.36 -8.22
CA HIS A 194 6.82 -21.02 -8.53
C HIS A 194 6.21 -20.04 -7.51
N GLU A 195 6.44 -20.22 -6.21
CA GLU A 195 6.04 -19.23 -5.19
C GLU A 195 6.87 -17.94 -5.28
N VAL A 196 8.17 -18.06 -5.58
CA VAL A 196 9.03 -16.92 -5.88
C VAL A 196 8.55 -16.19 -7.14
N SER A 197 7.99 -16.90 -8.13
CA SER A 197 7.43 -16.33 -9.37
C SER A 197 6.14 -15.54 -9.12
N ASP A 198 5.21 -16.03 -8.29
CA ASP A 198 3.97 -15.32 -7.98
C ASP A 198 4.21 -14.07 -7.11
N GLU A 199 5.14 -14.15 -6.16
CA GLU A 199 5.54 -12.99 -5.35
C GLU A 199 6.33 -11.96 -6.19
N LYS A 200 7.22 -12.43 -7.08
CA LYS A 200 7.87 -11.57 -8.08
C LYS A 200 6.85 -10.91 -9.00
N ARG A 201 5.82 -11.64 -9.43
CA ARG A 201 4.77 -11.14 -10.33
C ARG A 201 3.86 -10.10 -9.65
N ARG A 202 3.56 -10.27 -8.36
CA ARG A 202 2.85 -9.26 -7.55
C ARG A 202 3.70 -8.01 -7.34
N THR A 203 4.97 -8.20 -7.04
CA THR A 203 5.91 -7.09 -6.85
C THR A 203 6.12 -6.32 -8.16
N ALA A 204 6.24 -7.01 -9.29
CA ALA A 204 6.34 -6.40 -10.62
C ALA A 204 5.11 -5.54 -10.95
N ARG A 205 3.89 -6.04 -10.73
CA ARG A 205 2.65 -5.26 -10.94
C ARG A 205 2.58 -4.03 -10.05
N LYS A 206 3.04 -4.13 -8.80
CA LYS A 206 3.10 -2.97 -7.90
C LYS A 206 4.10 -1.93 -8.40
N LYS A 207 5.27 -2.37 -8.88
CA LYS A 207 6.29 -1.49 -9.46
C LYS A 207 5.79 -0.79 -10.73
N GLU A 208 5.07 -1.51 -11.59
CA GLU A 208 4.44 -0.96 -12.80
C GLU A 208 3.41 0.13 -12.45
N TYR A 209 2.54 -0.11 -11.48
CA TYR A 209 1.58 0.90 -11.00
C TYR A 209 2.28 2.17 -10.50
N ILE A 210 3.31 2.01 -9.68
CA ILE A 210 4.06 3.15 -9.13
C ILE A 210 4.75 3.93 -10.26
N MET A 211 5.30 3.26 -11.27
CA MET A 211 5.93 3.92 -12.42
C MET A 211 4.91 4.68 -13.26
N SER A 212 3.72 4.11 -13.50
CA SER A 212 2.64 4.82 -14.18
C SER A 212 2.19 6.06 -13.39
N GLU A 213 2.08 5.95 -12.07
CA GLU A 213 1.74 7.10 -11.20
C GLU A 213 2.83 8.18 -11.27
N LEU A 214 4.11 7.81 -11.20
CA LEU A 214 5.23 8.74 -11.32
C LEU A 214 5.20 9.49 -12.65
N LEU A 215 5.05 8.80 -13.78
CA LEU A 215 4.95 9.44 -15.10
C LEU A 215 3.74 10.37 -15.21
N GLN A 216 2.58 9.94 -14.69
CA GLN A 216 1.38 10.76 -14.75
C GLN A 216 1.53 12.04 -13.92
N THR A 217 2.09 11.94 -12.72
CA THR A 217 2.34 13.11 -11.86
C THR A 217 3.35 14.06 -12.49
N GLU A 218 4.41 13.55 -13.12
CA GLU A 218 5.39 14.35 -13.84
C GLU A 218 4.76 15.10 -15.03
N ARG A 219 3.93 14.43 -15.84
CA ARG A 219 3.21 15.07 -16.97
C ARG A 219 2.30 16.19 -16.52
N VAL A 220 1.58 15.99 -15.41
CA VAL A 220 0.73 17.02 -14.81
C VAL A 220 1.57 18.19 -14.34
N TYR A 221 2.70 17.92 -13.68
CA TYR A 221 3.61 18.96 -13.22
C TYR A 221 4.20 19.82 -14.35
N VAL A 222 4.69 19.18 -15.41
CA VAL A 222 5.19 19.88 -16.60
C VAL A 222 4.11 20.76 -17.23
N LYS A 223 2.87 20.25 -17.28
CA LYS A 223 1.73 21.00 -17.80
C LYS A 223 1.40 22.21 -16.92
N ASP A 224 1.37 22.04 -15.60
CA ASP A 224 1.09 23.14 -14.66
C ASP A 224 2.20 24.21 -14.71
N LEU A 225 3.46 23.81 -14.87
CA LEU A 225 4.58 24.72 -15.10
C LEU A 225 4.42 25.50 -16.40
N GLN A 226 4.03 24.82 -17.48
CA GLN A 226 3.77 25.45 -18.77
C GLN A 226 2.62 26.46 -18.66
N GLU A 227 1.50 26.09 -18.05
CA GLU A 227 0.35 26.98 -17.85
C GLU A 227 0.75 28.20 -17.00
N CYS A 228 1.63 28.02 -16.02
CA CYS A 228 2.17 29.11 -15.22
C CYS A 228 2.92 30.15 -16.07
N ILE A 229 3.73 29.66 -17.01
CA ILE A 229 4.53 30.49 -17.92
C ILE A 229 3.64 31.16 -18.97
N ASP A 230 2.84 30.37 -19.67
CA ASP A 230 2.05 30.82 -20.84
C ASP A 230 0.90 31.76 -20.43
N THR A 231 0.42 31.65 -19.20
CA THR A 231 -0.65 32.51 -18.68
C THR A 231 -0.06 33.66 -17.87
N TYR A 232 0.53 33.38 -16.72
CA TYR A 232 0.81 34.42 -15.73
C TYR A 232 2.12 35.16 -15.96
N LEU A 233 3.19 34.44 -16.34
CA LEU A 233 4.46 35.10 -16.66
C LEU A 233 4.32 35.91 -17.95
N TRP A 234 3.64 35.36 -18.96
CA TRP A 234 3.32 36.07 -20.19
C TRP A 234 2.52 37.34 -19.92
N GLU A 235 1.44 37.30 -19.13
CA GLU A 235 0.67 38.51 -18.81
C GLU A 235 1.50 39.61 -18.14
N MET A 236 2.42 39.23 -17.25
CA MET A 236 3.31 40.17 -16.57
C MET A 236 4.41 40.74 -17.49
N THR A 237 4.75 40.06 -18.58
CA THR A 237 5.87 40.42 -19.48
C THR A 237 5.42 40.92 -20.86
N SER A 238 4.16 40.69 -21.24
CA SER A 238 3.56 41.05 -22.53
C SER A 238 3.38 42.56 -22.75
N GLY A 239 3.65 43.39 -21.74
CA GLY A 239 3.54 44.85 -21.82
C GLY A 239 2.11 45.37 -21.67
N SER A 240 1.23 44.60 -21.03
CA SER A 240 -0.14 45.01 -20.66
C SER A 240 -0.15 46.25 -19.75
N GLU A 241 -1.06 47.20 -20.01
CA GLU A 241 -1.25 48.42 -19.18
C GLU A 241 -1.85 48.12 -17.79
N GLU A 242 -2.24 46.87 -17.52
CA GLU A 242 -2.92 46.47 -16.27
C GLU A 242 -1.96 46.00 -15.17
N ILE A 243 -0.65 45.99 -15.41
CA ILE A 243 0.34 45.51 -14.42
C ILE A 243 0.53 46.57 -13.31
N PRO A 244 0.30 46.23 -12.03
CA PRO A 244 0.53 47.16 -10.94
C PRO A 244 2.00 47.63 -10.88
N THR A 245 2.21 48.94 -10.72
CA THR A 245 3.55 49.56 -10.75
C THR A 245 4.53 48.98 -9.71
N ARG A 246 4.02 48.39 -8.63
CA ARG A 246 4.84 47.79 -7.56
C ARG A 246 5.39 46.40 -7.91
N ILE A 247 4.79 45.71 -8.87
CA ILE A 247 5.23 44.41 -9.37
C ILE A 247 5.81 44.50 -10.80
N ALA A 248 5.54 45.57 -11.55
CA ALA A 248 6.12 45.79 -12.87
C ALA A 248 7.66 45.59 -12.88
N ASN A 249 8.16 44.83 -13.85
CA ASN A 249 9.58 44.45 -14.01
C ASN A 249 10.18 43.71 -12.80
N LYS A 250 9.37 42.96 -12.05
CA LYS A 250 9.82 42.06 -10.96
C LYS A 250 9.41 40.60 -11.21
N ASP A 251 9.24 40.24 -12.47
CA ASP A 251 8.89 38.89 -12.92
C ASP A 251 9.95 37.87 -12.45
N ASP A 252 11.22 38.26 -12.44
CA ASP A 252 12.35 37.50 -11.90
C ASP A 252 12.18 37.16 -10.40
N VAL A 253 11.65 38.08 -9.60
CA VAL A 253 11.38 37.85 -8.16
C VAL A 253 10.08 37.05 -7.98
N VAL A 254 9.03 37.39 -8.73
CA VAL A 254 7.72 36.73 -8.63
C VAL A 254 7.82 35.25 -9.02
N PHE A 255 8.45 34.95 -10.15
CA PHE A 255 8.51 33.61 -10.73
C PHE A 255 9.84 32.89 -10.45
N GLY A 256 10.90 33.61 -10.09
CA GLY A 256 12.20 33.00 -9.84
C GLY A 256 12.74 32.28 -11.08
N ASN A 257 13.25 31.07 -10.87
CA ASN A 257 13.78 30.21 -11.93
C ASN A 257 12.73 29.22 -12.49
N ILE A 258 11.45 29.60 -12.56
CA ILE A 258 10.37 28.70 -13.00
C ILE A 258 10.58 28.19 -14.44
N GLN A 259 11.13 29.03 -15.32
CA GLN A 259 11.40 28.66 -16.72
C GLN A 259 12.51 27.60 -16.80
N ASP A 260 13.56 27.72 -15.98
CA ASP A 260 14.64 26.72 -15.92
C ASP A 260 14.11 25.36 -15.44
N ILE A 261 13.20 25.37 -14.46
CA ILE A 261 12.54 24.17 -13.94
C ILE A 261 11.69 23.53 -15.03
N TYR A 262 10.85 24.32 -15.69
CA TYR A 262 10.03 23.85 -16.80
C TYR A 262 10.87 23.27 -17.94
N GLU A 263 11.91 23.98 -18.38
CA GLU A 263 12.75 23.54 -19.48
C GLU A 263 13.42 22.20 -19.18
N PHE A 264 13.97 22.03 -17.98
CA PHE A 264 14.56 20.76 -17.57
C PHE A 264 13.52 19.64 -17.50
N HIS A 265 12.40 19.86 -16.82
CA HIS A 265 11.38 18.83 -16.63
C HIS A 265 10.72 18.41 -17.95
N ASN A 266 10.35 19.37 -18.79
CA ASN A 266 9.71 19.12 -20.09
C ASN A 266 10.68 18.55 -21.14
N SER A 267 11.89 19.12 -21.23
CA SER A 267 12.77 18.83 -22.35
C SER A 267 13.68 17.64 -22.11
N ILE A 268 13.95 17.32 -20.83
CA ILE A 268 14.93 16.30 -20.42
C ILE A 268 14.25 15.27 -19.50
N PHE A 269 13.83 15.67 -18.30
CA PHE A 269 13.51 14.72 -17.24
C PHE A 269 12.30 13.84 -17.54
N LEU A 270 11.21 14.41 -18.06
CA LEU A 270 10.02 13.65 -18.45
C LEU A 270 10.34 12.63 -19.56
N LYS A 271 11.10 13.04 -20.59
CA LYS A 271 11.50 12.15 -21.69
C LYS A 271 12.42 11.03 -21.20
N GLU A 272 13.32 11.36 -20.27
CA GLU A 272 14.19 10.37 -19.65
C GLU A 272 13.41 9.40 -18.77
N LEU A 273 12.40 9.86 -18.01
CA LEU A 273 11.52 8.98 -17.24
C LEU A 273 10.70 8.03 -18.13
N GLU A 274 10.23 8.51 -19.29
CA GLU A 274 9.48 7.67 -20.26
C GLU A 274 10.32 6.47 -20.76
N ASN A 275 11.65 6.61 -20.85
CA ASN A 275 12.53 5.50 -21.22
C ASN A 275 12.51 4.34 -20.20
N TYR A 276 12.07 4.58 -18.97
CA TYR A 276 11.98 3.56 -17.91
C TYR A 276 10.56 3.00 -17.72
N GLU A 277 9.59 3.37 -18.56
CA GLU A 277 8.19 2.91 -18.43
C GLU A 277 8.09 1.37 -18.39
N GLN A 278 8.90 0.69 -19.19
CA GLN A 278 8.95 -0.78 -19.24
C GLN A 278 10.00 -1.40 -18.29
N LEU A 279 10.79 -0.56 -17.58
CA LEU A 279 11.88 -0.97 -16.70
C LEU A 279 11.80 -0.21 -15.36
N PRO A 280 10.72 -0.39 -14.57
CA PRO A 280 10.50 0.35 -13.33
C PRO A 280 11.52 0.03 -12.24
N GLU A 281 12.31 -1.04 -12.40
CA GLU A 281 13.36 -1.41 -11.45
C GLU A 281 14.59 -0.51 -11.56
N ASP A 282 14.82 0.06 -12.74
CA ASP A 282 16.02 0.84 -13.06
C ASP A 282 15.77 2.35 -13.03
N VAL A 283 14.53 2.79 -12.77
CA VAL A 283 14.17 4.22 -12.80
C VAL A 283 15.00 5.07 -11.83
N GLY A 284 15.57 4.47 -10.77
CA GLY A 284 16.52 5.13 -9.88
C GLY A 284 17.76 5.70 -10.60
N HIS A 285 18.19 5.07 -11.70
CA HIS A 285 19.30 5.57 -12.52
C HIS A 285 19.00 6.92 -13.16
N CYS A 286 17.74 7.18 -13.55
CA CYS A 286 17.31 8.47 -14.07
C CYS A 286 17.62 9.59 -13.07
N PHE A 287 17.22 9.40 -11.82
CA PHE A 287 17.40 10.40 -10.77
C PHE A 287 18.86 10.61 -10.38
N VAL A 288 19.66 9.55 -10.30
CA VAL A 288 21.09 9.66 -9.99
C VAL A 288 21.83 10.41 -11.10
N THR A 289 21.49 10.12 -12.37
CA THR A 289 22.11 10.78 -13.53
C THR A 289 21.86 12.29 -13.53
N TRP A 290 20.67 12.71 -13.10
CA TRP A 290 20.26 14.11 -13.11
C TRP A 290 20.29 14.79 -11.73
N ALA A 291 20.91 14.14 -10.73
CA ALA A 291 20.97 14.62 -9.34
C ALA A 291 21.42 16.09 -9.21
N ASP A 292 22.48 16.46 -9.95
CA ASP A 292 23.04 17.81 -9.93
C ASP A 292 22.09 18.87 -10.48
N LYS A 293 21.17 18.50 -11.39
CA LYS A 293 20.19 19.43 -11.95
C LYS A 293 19.13 19.83 -10.93
N PHE A 294 18.77 18.96 -9.99
CA PHE A 294 17.79 19.27 -8.94
C PHE A 294 18.21 20.41 -8.00
N HIS A 295 19.47 20.86 -8.05
CA HIS A 295 19.91 22.08 -7.36
C HIS A 295 19.09 23.33 -7.75
N MET A 296 18.42 23.34 -8.90
CA MET A 296 17.47 24.39 -9.28
C MET A 296 16.36 24.63 -8.23
N TYR A 297 15.98 23.59 -7.47
CA TYR A 297 14.99 23.73 -6.40
C TYR A 297 15.53 24.45 -5.17
N VAL A 298 16.83 24.41 -4.90
CA VAL A 298 17.46 25.23 -3.85
C VAL A 298 17.31 26.71 -4.19
N THR A 299 17.56 27.07 -5.46
CA THR A 299 17.36 28.44 -5.96
C THR A 299 15.91 28.87 -5.82
N TYR A 300 14.97 28.03 -6.25
CA TYR A 300 13.54 28.29 -6.17
C TYR A 300 13.07 28.50 -4.72
N CYS A 301 13.43 27.57 -3.82
CA CYS A 301 13.06 27.64 -2.41
C CYS A 301 13.66 28.86 -1.70
N ARG A 302 14.88 29.27 -2.07
CA ARG A 302 15.52 30.47 -1.53
C ARG A 302 14.77 31.75 -1.94
N ASN A 303 14.24 31.80 -3.16
CA ASN A 303 13.45 32.94 -3.66
C ASN A 303 12.01 32.97 -3.11
N LYS A 304 11.47 31.80 -2.72
CA LYS A 304 10.05 31.64 -2.34
C LYS A 304 9.53 32.63 -1.29
N PRO A 305 10.26 32.97 -0.20
CA PRO A 305 9.79 33.93 0.80
C PRO A 305 9.57 35.33 0.21
N ASP A 306 10.53 35.81 -0.60
CA ASP A 306 10.50 37.15 -1.20
C ASP A 306 9.39 37.27 -2.24
N SER A 307 9.26 36.25 -3.09
CA SER A 307 8.15 36.12 -4.05
C SER A 307 6.78 36.17 -3.35
N SER A 308 6.61 35.36 -2.31
CA SER A 308 5.32 35.26 -1.59
C SER A 308 4.94 36.58 -0.93
N LEU A 309 5.91 37.28 -0.34
CA LEU A 309 5.71 38.58 0.28
C LEU A 309 5.29 39.64 -0.76
N LEU A 310 5.97 39.67 -1.91
CA LEU A 310 5.70 40.61 -2.99
C LEU A 310 4.29 40.42 -3.57
N ILE A 311 3.89 39.17 -3.83
CA ILE A 311 2.54 38.84 -4.30
C ILE A 311 1.49 39.22 -3.25
N GLN A 312 1.71 38.85 -1.98
CA GLN A 312 0.75 39.14 -0.92
C GLN A 312 0.52 40.65 -0.73
N GLN A 313 1.58 41.45 -0.81
CA GLN A 313 1.49 42.90 -0.57
C GLN A 313 0.96 43.67 -1.78
N HIS A 314 1.29 43.22 -3.00
CA HIS A 314 1.18 44.06 -4.19
C HIS A 314 0.63 43.35 -5.44
N GLY A 315 0.54 42.02 -5.46
CA GLY A 315 0.12 41.23 -6.62
C GLY A 315 -1.24 40.51 -6.46
N ALA A 316 -1.79 40.40 -5.26
CA ALA A 316 -2.97 39.60 -4.97
C ALA A 316 -4.20 39.97 -5.82
N GLY A 317 -4.40 41.26 -6.13
CA GLY A 317 -5.52 41.70 -6.98
C GLY A 317 -5.31 41.45 -8.48
N PHE A 318 -4.06 41.46 -8.95
CA PHE A 318 -3.72 41.23 -10.36
C PHE A 318 -3.88 39.75 -10.73
N PHE A 319 -3.36 38.87 -9.89
CA PHE A 319 -3.35 37.42 -10.13
C PHE A 319 -4.64 36.67 -9.72
N GLN A 320 -5.65 37.39 -9.20
CA GLN A 320 -7.00 36.83 -8.93
C GLN A 320 -7.98 37.01 -10.08
N VAL A 321 -7.74 37.98 -10.97
CA VAL A 321 -8.65 38.32 -12.09
C VAL A 321 -8.40 37.41 -13.29
N THR A 322 -7.19 36.88 -13.43
CA THR A 322 -6.86 35.83 -14.39
C THR A 322 -7.59 34.52 -14.04
N HIS A 323 -8.22 33.89 -15.03
CA HIS A 323 -9.32 32.90 -14.88
C HIS A 323 -9.02 31.54 -14.19
N SER A 324 -8.05 31.45 -13.29
CA SER A 324 -7.77 30.26 -12.46
C SER A 324 -7.01 30.65 -11.19
N PRO A 325 -7.19 29.95 -10.05
CA PRO A 325 -6.47 30.25 -8.82
C PRO A 325 -4.96 30.13 -9.07
N PHE A 326 -4.23 31.24 -8.84
CA PHE A 326 -2.79 31.32 -9.05
C PHE A 326 -2.05 30.08 -8.51
N PRO A 327 -1.23 29.38 -9.30
CA PRO A 327 -0.77 28.01 -9.03
C PRO A 327 0.26 27.88 -7.89
N PHE A 328 0.36 28.86 -6.99
CA PHE A 328 1.23 28.81 -5.81
C PHE A 328 0.90 27.65 -4.85
N PHE A 329 -0.35 27.17 -4.83
CA PHE A 329 -0.72 25.99 -4.04
C PHE A 329 -0.22 24.67 -4.67
N PHE A 330 -0.12 24.60 -5.99
CA PHE A 330 0.24 23.37 -6.70
C PHE A 330 1.75 23.10 -6.67
N LEU A 331 2.61 24.11 -6.84
CA LEU A 331 4.05 23.90 -6.80
C LEU A 331 4.56 23.50 -5.41
N SER A 332 3.95 24.01 -4.33
CA SER A 332 4.31 23.59 -2.96
C SER A 332 3.81 22.19 -2.64
N PHE A 333 2.63 21.81 -3.15
CA PHE A 333 2.08 20.48 -2.96
C PHE A 333 2.88 19.45 -3.76
N PHE A 334 3.26 19.79 -5.00
CA PHE A 334 4.09 18.94 -5.84
C PHE A 334 5.54 18.87 -5.34
N LEU A 335 6.15 19.94 -4.87
CA LEU A 335 7.50 19.86 -4.29
C LEU A 335 7.52 19.03 -3.00
N SER A 336 6.47 19.15 -2.17
CA SER A 336 6.30 18.31 -0.98
C SER A 336 5.97 16.86 -1.34
N PHE A 337 5.19 16.63 -2.40
CA PHE A 337 4.82 15.30 -2.86
C PHE A 337 6.00 14.64 -3.58
N PHE A 338 6.69 15.33 -4.47
CA PHE A 338 7.87 14.88 -5.20
C PHE A 338 9.06 14.69 -4.27
N LEU A 339 9.35 15.55 -3.29
CA LEU A 339 10.39 15.23 -2.29
C LEU A 339 9.98 14.07 -1.38
N SER A 340 8.71 14.00 -0.95
CA SER A 340 8.24 12.91 -0.09
C SER A 340 8.20 11.59 -0.85
N PHE A 341 7.80 11.60 -2.11
CA PHE A 341 7.80 10.46 -3.02
C PHE A 341 9.23 10.11 -3.43
N PHE A 342 10.10 11.08 -3.72
CA PHE A 342 11.51 10.85 -4.00
C PHE A 342 12.22 10.24 -2.78
N LEU A 343 12.05 10.77 -1.56
CA LEU A 343 12.57 10.14 -0.35
C LEU A 343 11.96 8.75 -0.13
N SER A 344 10.64 8.60 -0.26
CA SER A 344 9.95 7.34 -0.01
C SER A 344 10.28 6.27 -1.06
N PHE A 345 10.49 6.67 -2.32
CA PHE A 345 10.85 5.83 -3.46
C PHE A 345 12.34 5.47 -3.40
N PHE A 346 13.23 6.43 -3.12
CA PHE A 346 14.66 6.19 -2.92
C PHE A 346 14.90 5.28 -1.70
N LEU A 347 14.15 5.45 -0.60
CA LEU A 347 14.20 4.54 0.56
C LEU A 347 13.50 3.19 0.33
N SER A 348 12.53 3.07 -0.58
CA SER A 348 11.83 1.80 -0.82
C SER A 348 12.50 0.90 -1.87
N PHE A 349 13.43 1.44 -2.66
CA PHE A 349 14.09 0.71 -3.75
C PHE A 349 15.59 0.46 -3.51
N PHE A 350 16.27 1.31 -2.73
CA PHE A 350 17.70 1.16 -2.40
C PHE A 350 17.97 0.59 -0.99
N LEU A 351 16.93 0.34 -0.18
CA LEU A 351 16.96 -0.41 1.09
C LEU A 351 16.02 -1.61 0.99
#